data_AF-V4U5W4-F1
#
_entry.id   AF-V4U5W4-F1
#
_cell.length_a   1.000
_cell.length_b   1.000
_cell.length_c   1.000
_cell.angle_alpha   90.00
_cell.angle_beta   90.00
_cell.angle_gamma   90.00
#
_symmetry.space_group_name_H-M   'P 1'
#
loop_
_entity.id
_entity.type
_entity.pdbx_description
1 polymer ?
#
loop_
_entity_poly.entity_id
_entity_poly.type
_entity_poly.pdbx_seq_one_letter_code
_entity_poly.pdbx_strand_id
1 'polypeptide(L)'
;MLNFCLMLKSPSLTTSVSSCNNGRGGSCSVYWRRRRKAPVLLQVSAASYQKFVDFAVNETKRHAVLAPSPLQEKYNTLVAMDGKTELQMSSFQAPKIRLLRSMSIQNEVMQVLDFAVFPKPEFDVPIFCANFFTAASTNIVVLDLNPLHDVIHHRDYKDKYYKSLMPLGLKYTKLLPWGGRLTSESIKFFSPIVIWTKFTSSQDKHDALYSAFMEYYKAWLKLMDQAVEETDVSQIMCNCEAQHRYLTWRAEKDPGHGVLKKLIGETLAADLLGNFLFNGIKELGSKKFLAYFPEYCCEDGTVNEKRSIIGKSFEHRPWDSRGEFVGII
;
A
#
# COMPACT_ATOMS: atom_id res chain seq x y z
N MET A 1 -0.85 -7.20 -23.04
CA MET A 1 -1.41 -5.98 -22.41
C MET A 1 -2.81 -6.30 -21.89
N LEU A 2 -3.03 -6.32 -20.57
CA LEU A 2 -4.39 -6.28 -20.00
C LEU A 2 -4.50 -5.00 -19.18
N ASN A 3 -5.19 -4.03 -19.77
CA ASN A 3 -5.51 -2.74 -19.20
C ASN A 3 -6.43 -2.92 -17.99
N PHE A 4 -6.10 -2.24 -16.88
CA PHE A 4 -6.90 -2.14 -15.66
C PHE A 4 -8.16 -1.24 -15.85
N CYS A 5 -8.68 -1.15 -17.08
CA CYS A 5 -9.62 -0.09 -17.52
C CYS A 5 -11.05 -0.58 -17.82
N LEU A 6 -11.41 -1.82 -17.50
CA LEU A 6 -12.76 -2.36 -17.77
C LEU A 6 -13.48 -2.82 -16.50
N MET A 7 -13.80 -1.90 -15.59
CA MET A 7 -14.83 -2.12 -14.56
C MET A 7 -15.73 -0.90 -14.29
N LEU A 8 -15.68 0.14 -15.13
CA LEU A 8 -16.63 1.26 -15.06
C LEU A 8 -17.18 1.54 -16.48
N LYS A 9 -18.14 0.72 -16.91
CA LYS A 9 -19.05 1.12 -17.99
C LYS A 9 -20.30 1.73 -17.36
N SER A 10 -20.48 3.03 -17.56
CA SER A 10 -21.74 3.74 -17.31
C SER A 10 -22.83 3.22 -18.28
N PRO A 11 -24.09 3.09 -17.86
CA PRO A 11 -25.18 2.78 -18.78
C PRO A 11 -25.51 4.04 -19.59
N SER A 12 -25.31 3.96 -20.90
CA SER A 12 -25.82 4.91 -21.88
C SER A 12 -27.35 4.91 -21.86
N LEU A 13 -27.98 6.03 -21.50
CA LEU A 13 -29.41 6.27 -21.76
C LEU A 13 -29.60 6.49 -23.26
N THR A 14 -30.07 5.48 -23.97
CA THR A 14 -30.67 5.64 -25.29
C THR A 14 -32.14 6.02 -25.11
N THR A 15 -32.47 7.27 -25.36
CA THR A 15 -33.85 7.75 -25.57
C THR A 15 -34.32 7.29 -26.95
N SER A 16 -35.09 6.22 -27.00
CA SER A 16 -35.87 5.89 -28.21
C SER A 16 -37.24 6.53 -28.11
N VAL A 17 -37.46 7.57 -28.93
CA VAL A 17 -38.77 8.10 -29.27
C VAL A 17 -39.46 7.09 -30.19
N SER A 18 -40.69 6.69 -29.87
CA SER A 18 -41.57 6.04 -30.84
C SER A 18 -43.00 6.54 -30.69
N SER A 19 -43.49 7.08 -31.80
CA SER A 19 -44.81 7.68 -32.00
C SER A 19 -45.82 6.64 -32.53
N CYS A 20 -47.10 6.94 -32.28
CA CYS A 20 -48.34 6.56 -33.01
C CYS A 20 -49.04 5.19 -32.82
N ASN A 21 -50.29 5.33 -32.36
CA ASN A 21 -51.58 4.84 -32.88
C ASN A 21 -52.18 3.45 -32.57
N ASN A 22 -53.37 3.54 -31.93
CA ASN A 22 -54.64 2.80 -32.05
C ASN A 22 -54.70 1.39 -32.67
N GLY A 23 -55.30 0.47 -31.89
CA GLY A 23 -55.93 -0.75 -32.40
C GLY A 23 -56.55 -1.60 -31.29
N ARG A 24 -57.87 -1.84 -31.37
CA ARG A 24 -58.65 -2.73 -30.49
C ARG A 24 -58.23 -4.20 -30.67
N GLY A 25 -58.35 -5.01 -29.61
CA GLY A 25 -58.34 -6.48 -29.71
C GLY A 25 -57.77 -7.16 -28.46
N GLY A 26 -58.60 -7.89 -27.74
CA GLY A 26 -58.21 -8.56 -26.49
C GLY A 26 -57.34 -9.80 -26.68
N SER A 27 -56.55 -10.10 -25.66
CA SER A 27 -56.22 -11.45 -25.18
C SER A 27 -55.42 -11.33 -23.88
N CYS A 28 -55.89 -12.01 -22.83
CA CYS A 28 -55.22 -12.08 -21.54
C CYS A 28 -53.98 -12.99 -21.68
N SER A 29 -52.79 -12.39 -21.64
CA SER A 29 -51.51 -13.10 -21.52
C SER A 29 -50.83 -12.69 -20.23
N VAL A 30 -50.69 -13.66 -19.32
CA VAL A 30 -50.00 -13.52 -18.03
C VAL A 30 -48.49 -13.42 -18.29
N TYR A 31 -47.99 -12.19 -18.38
CA TYR A 31 -46.56 -11.93 -18.44
C TYR A 31 -45.93 -12.05 -17.05
N TRP A 32 -45.21 -13.15 -16.81
CA TRP A 32 -44.27 -13.25 -15.71
C TRP A 32 -43.13 -12.24 -15.92
N ARG A 33 -43.27 -11.03 -15.35
CA ARG A 33 -42.16 -10.07 -15.26
C ARG A 33 -41.09 -10.66 -14.33
N ARG A 34 -40.04 -11.24 -14.91
CA ARG A 34 -38.77 -11.48 -14.23
C ARG A 34 -38.26 -10.12 -13.73
N ARG A 35 -38.46 -9.84 -12.43
CA ARG A 35 -37.79 -8.71 -11.74
C ARG A 35 -36.30 -8.92 -11.92
N ARG A 36 -35.67 -8.15 -12.83
CA ARG A 36 -34.21 -7.96 -12.80
C ARG A 36 -33.91 -7.35 -11.44
N LYS A 37 -33.29 -8.13 -10.54
CA LYS A 37 -32.72 -7.59 -9.30
C LYS A 37 -31.79 -6.46 -9.72
N ALA A 38 -32.04 -5.26 -9.20
CA ALA A 38 -31.08 -4.17 -9.28
C ALA A 38 -29.72 -4.68 -8.77
N PRO A 39 -28.58 -4.23 -9.33
CA PRO A 39 -27.30 -4.54 -8.73
C PRO A 39 -27.34 -4.01 -7.30
N VAL A 40 -27.23 -4.91 -6.33
CA VAL A 40 -27.02 -4.53 -4.94
C VAL A 40 -25.67 -3.82 -4.93
N LEU A 41 -25.68 -2.49 -4.79
CA LEU A 41 -24.49 -1.73 -4.44
C LEU A 41 -24.06 -2.25 -3.07
N LEU A 42 -23.07 -3.13 -3.06
CA LEU A 42 -22.40 -3.55 -1.84
C LEU A 42 -21.68 -2.31 -1.29
N GLN A 43 -22.31 -1.70 -0.30
CA GLN A 43 -21.74 -0.62 0.50
C GLN A 43 -20.44 -1.13 1.13
N VAL A 44 -19.33 -0.42 0.92
CA VAL A 44 -18.06 -0.75 1.58
C VAL A 44 -18.32 -0.78 3.09
N SER A 45 -18.07 -1.92 3.71
CA SER A 45 -18.44 -2.23 5.10
C SER A 45 -17.87 -1.23 6.11
N ALA A 46 -18.58 -1.05 7.23
CA ALA A 46 -18.40 -0.10 8.32
C ALA A 46 -17.02 0.00 9.02
N ALA A 47 -15.99 -0.74 8.60
CA ALA A 47 -14.66 -0.68 9.20
C ALA A 47 -13.82 0.44 8.56
N SER A 48 -13.79 1.63 9.14
CA SER A 48 -12.87 2.68 8.71
C SER A 48 -11.42 2.32 9.01
N TYR A 49 -10.50 2.54 8.07
CA TYR A 49 -9.07 2.40 8.32
C TYR A 49 -8.52 3.44 9.30
N GLN A 50 -9.29 4.47 9.65
CA GLN A 50 -8.87 5.47 10.63
C GLN A 50 -8.51 4.84 11.98
N LYS A 51 -9.23 3.79 12.41
CA LYS A 51 -8.91 3.07 13.66
C LYS A 51 -7.51 2.44 13.69
N PHE A 52 -6.90 2.18 12.53
CA PHE A 52 -5.53 1.68 12.41
C PHE A 52 -4.54 2.81 12.67
N VAL A 53 -4.78 3.98 12.09
CA VAL A 53 -3.99 5.19 12.30
C VAL A 53 -4.04 5.62 13.76
N ASP A 54 -5.25 5.69 14.34
CA ASP A 54 -5.45 6.09 15.73
C ASP A 54 -4.72 5.16 16.70
N PHE A 55 -4.83 3.84 16.47
CA PHE A 55 -4.08 2.86 17.25
C PHE A 55 -2.57 3.10 17.14
N ALA A 56 -2.03 3.22 15.92
CA ALA A 56 -0.59 3.36 15.71
C ALA A 56 -0.05 4.64 16.34
N VAL A 57 -0.73 5.77 16.15
CA VAL A 57 -0.33 7.06 16.75
C VAL A 57 -0.37 6.98 18.28
N ASN A 58 -1.44 6.43 18.86
CA ASN A 58 -1.57 6.30 20.31
C ASN A 58 -0.57 5.32 20.92
N GLU A 59 -0.29 4.20 20.24
CA GLU A 59 0.73 3.26 20.67
C GLU A 59 2.11 3.90 20.62
N THR A 60 2.45 4.60 19.53
CA THR A 60 3.76 5.29 19.40
C THR A 60 4.01 6.28 20.52
N LYS A 61 2.98 7.03 20.95
CA LYS A 61 3.08 7.99 22.06
C LYS A 61 3.46 7.35 23.41
N ARG A 62 3.31 6.03 23.57
CA ARG A 62 3.77 5.30 24.76
C ARG A 62 5.26 4.97 24.72
N HIS A 63 5.86 4.98 23.54
CA HIS A 63 7.27 4.62 23.32
C HIS A 63 8.16 5.85 23.06
N ALA A 64 7.59 6.92 22.49
CA ALA A 64 8.33 8.14 22.16
C ALA A 64 7.44 9.39 22.20
N VAL A 65 8.07 10.55 22.43
CA VAL A 65 7.41 11.84 22.26
C VAL A 65 7.23 12.11 20.76
N LEU A 66 5.97 12.09 20.33
CA LEU A 66 5.59 12.30 18.94
C LEU A 66 5.25 13.78 18.71
N ALA A 67 5.95 14.44 17.79
CA ALA A 67 5.69 15.81 17.38
C ALA A 67 5.11 15.86 15.96
N PRO A 68 4.25 16.83 15.62
CA PRO A 68 3.84 17.06 14.23
C PRO A 68 5.05 17.27 13.32
N SER A 69 5.04 16.69 12.13
CA SER A 69 6.03 16.98 11.10
C SER A 69 5.73 18.34 10.45
N PRO A 70 6.73 19.11 9.98
CA PRO A 70 6.49 20.30 9.16
C PRO A 70 5.61 20.04 7.93
N LEU A 71 5.60 18.79 7.43
CA LEU A 71 4.72 18.37 6.34
C LEU A 71 3.23 18.54 6.67
N GLN A 72 2.84 18.49 7.95
CA GLN A 72 1.45 18.58 8.38
C GLN A 72 0.79 19.92 8.03
N GLU A 73 1.59 21.00 7.90
CA GLU A 73 1.09 22.33 7.52
C GLU A 73 0.60 22.35 6.07
N LYS A 74 1.28 21.62 5.17
CA LYS A 74 0.95 21.53 3.75
C LYS A 74 0.03 20.34 3.42
N TYR A 75 0.20 19.22 4.12
CA TYR A 75 -0.48 17.96 3.85
C TYR A 75 -1.37 17.58 5.03
N ASN A 76 -2.64 17.99 4.98
CA ASN A 76 -3.66 17.68 5.99
C ASN A 76 -4.88 16.99 5.37
N THR A 77 -5.68 17.71 4.62
CA THR A 77 -6.87 17.23 3.96
C THR A 77 -6.86 17.75 2.54
N LEU A 78 -7.22 16.89 1.59
CA LEU A 78 -7.38 17.27 0.20
C LEU A 78 -8.66 16.68 -0.36
N VAL A 79 -9.47 17.52 -0.99
CA VAL A 79 -10.71 17.10 -1.64
C VAL A 79 -10.40 16.72 -3.08
N ALA A 80 -10.86 15.54 -3.49
CA ALA A 80 -10.71 15.06 -4.85
C ALA A 80 -11.51 15.90 -5.85
N MET A 81 -11.20 15.74 -7.15
CA MET A 81 -11.85 16.45 -8.26
C MET A 81 -13.36 16.19 -8.36
N ASP A 82 -13.85 15.09 -7.76
CA ASP A 82 -15.28 14.78 -7.70
C ASP A 82 -16.04 15.59 -6.63
N GLY A 83 -15.33 16.35 -5.79
CA GLY A 83 -15.89 17.15 -4.70
C GLY A 83 -16.46 16.33 -3.54
N LYS A 84 -16.29 15.01 -3.54
CA LYS A 84 -16.93 14.07 -2.59
C LYS A 84 -15.94 13.18 -1.86
N THR A 85 -14.85 12.81 -2.53
CA THR A 85 -13.82 11.95 -1.95
C THR A 85 -12.81 12.80 -1.21
N GLU A 86 -12.60 12.52 0.08
CA GLU A 86 -11.59 13.19 0.89
C GLU A 86 -10.35 12.30 1.06
N LEU A 87 -9.18 12.90 0.90
CA LEU A 87 -7.89 12.33 1.25
C LEU A 87 -7.43 12.97 2.55
N GLN A 88 -7.30 12.18 3.61
CA GLN A 88 -6.85 12.62 4.92
C GLN A 88 -5.40 12.18 5.15
N MET A 89 -4.57 13.11 5.58
CA MET A 89 -3.14 12.94 5.74
C MET A 89 -2.71 13.38 7.14
N SER A 90 -1.90 12.53 7.78
CA SER A 90 -1.26 12.87 9.04
C SER A 90 0.23 12.58 8.97
N SER A 91 1.05 13.42 9.61
CA SER A 91 2.49 13.27 9.61
C SER A 91 3.12 13.75 10.91
N PHE A 92 4.06 12.95 11.39
CA PHE A 92 4.72 13.14 12.67
C PHE A 92 6.19 12.75 12.59
N GLN A 93 6.96 13.18 13.58
CA GLN A 93 8.36 12.82 13.78
C GLN A 93 8.62 12.54 15.26
N ALA A 94 9.69 11.80 15.55
CA ALA A 94 10.13 11.48 16.91
C ALA A 94 11.67 11.33 16.95
N PRO A 95 12.31 11.20 18.12
CA PRO A 95 13.77 11.14 18.22
C PRO A 95 14.45 10.13 17.28
N LYS A 96 13.88 8.92 17.13
CA LYS A 96 14.38 7.87 16.22
C LYS A 96 13.61 7.76 14.89
N ILE A 97 12.52 8.51 14.74
CA ILE A 97 11.60 8.43 13.59
C ILE A 97 11.75 9.69 12.76
N ARG A 98 12.26 9.53 11.52
CA ARG A 98 12.34 10.63 10.55
C ARG A 98 10.95 11.08 10.13
N LEU A 99 10.07 10.12 9.81
CA LEU A 99 8.72 10.42 9.38
C LEU A 99 7.78 9.23 9.65
N LEU A 100 6.79 9.42 10.51
CA LEU A 100 5.57 8.62 10.57
C LEU A 100 4.52 9.34 9.73
N ARG A 101 3.91 8.68 8.76
CA ARG A 101 2.85 9.30 7.95
C ARG A 101 1.73 8.34 7.59
N SER A 102 0.52 8.87 7.51
CA SER A 102 -0.65 8.18 7.00
C SER A 102 -1.31 8.98 5.89
N MET A 103 -1.85 8.28 4.91
CA MET A 103 -2.86 8.78 3.99
C MET A 103 -4.04 7.80 4.00
N SER A 104 -5.23 8.32 4.30
CA SER A 104 -6.49 7.61 4.28
C SER A 104 -7.37 8.19 3.18
N ILE A 105 -7.98 7.33 2.37
CA ILE A 105 -8.97 7.73 1.36
C ILE A 105 -10.23 6.93 1.62
N GLN A 106 -11.38 7.59 1.69
CA GLN A 106 -12.66 6.91 1.88
C GLN A 106 -13.75 7.57 1.04
N ASN A 107 -14.47 6.75 0.29
CA ASN A 107 -15.72 7.14 -0.36
C ASN A 107 -16.68 5.94 -0.42
N GLU A 108 -17.80 6.07 -1.14
CA GLU A 108 -18.82 5.02 -1.23
C GLU A 108 -18.33 3.71 -1.89
N VAL A 109 -17.27 3.77 -2.70
CA VAL A 109 -16.82 2.64 -3.54
C VAL A 109 -15.47 2.05 -3.12
N MET A 110 -14.65 2.80 -2.38
CA MET A 110 -13.33 2.35 -1.94
C MET A 110 -12.88 2.94 -0.61
N GLN A 111 -11.96 2.21 0.02
CA GLN A 111 -11.16 2.65 1.16
C GLN A 111 -9.69 2.34 0.90
N VAL A 112 -8.81 3.29 1.23
CA VAL A 112 -7.37 3.16 1.10
C VAL A 112 -6.70 3.58 2.40
N LEU A 113 -5.70 2.81 2.83
CA LEU A 113 -4.74 3.20 3.85
C LEU A 113 -3.34 3.06 3.25
N ASP A 114 -2.57 4.13 3.28
CA ASP A 114 -1.12 4.11 3.12
C ASP A 114 -0.50 4.63 4.42
N PHE A 115 0.08 3.75 5.21
CA PHE A 115 0.72 4.07 6.48
C PHE A 115 2.14 3.52 6.49
N ALA A 116 3.11 4.34 6.90
CA ALA A 116 4.49 3.91 7.02
C ALA A 116 5.24 4.72 8.06
N VAL A 117 6.32 4.12 8.57
CA VAL A 117 7.23 4.76 9.50
C VAL A 117 8.65 4.61 9.00
N PHE A 118 9.27 5.73 8.70
CA PHE A 118 10.64 5.83 8.23
C PHE A 118 11.56 6.18 9.41
N PRO A 119 12.52 5.32 9.78
CA PRO A 119 13.50 5.63 10.81
C PRO A 119 14.48 6.71 10.32
N LYS A 120 15.16 7.37 11.25
CA LYS A 120 16.34 8.17 10.88
C LYS A 120 17.51 7.26 10.47
N PRO A 121 18.43 7.70 9.59
CA PRO A 121 19.50 6.85 9.06
C PRO A 121 20.45 6.26 10.12
N GLU A 122 20.53 6.86 11.31
CA GLU A 122 21.29 6.35 12.45
C GLU A 122 20.66 5.10 13.09
N PHE A 123 19.42 4.76 12.73
CA PHE A 123 18.74 3.56 13.21
C PHE A 123 18.36 2.67 12.01
N ASP A 124 19.05 1.55 11.84
CA ASP A 124 18.87 0.64 10.70
C ASP A 124 17.63 -0.27 10.79
N VAL A 125 16.65 0.09 11.62
CA VAL A 125 15.41 -0.66 11.82
C VAL A 125 14.63 -0.76 10.49
N PRO A 126 13.92 -1.87 10.23
CA PRO A 126 13.03 -1.98 9.07
C PRO A 126 12.04 -0.82 8.95
N ILE A 127 11.59 -0.52 7.74
CA ILE A 127 10.52 0.44 7.47
C ILE A 127 9.18 -0.24 7.76
N PHE A 128 8.38 0.28 8.69
CA PHE A 128 7.01 -0.22 8.85
C PHE A 128 6.16 0.20 7.65
N CYS A 129 5.41 -0.72 7.06
CA CYS A 129 4.61 -0.45 5.87
C CYS A 129 3.25 -1.16 5.93
N ALA A 130 2.18 -0.39 5.74
CA ALA A 130 0.81 -0.88 5.63
C ALA A 130 0.11 -0.17 4.46
N ASN A 131 -0.10 -0.92 3.37
CA ASN A 131 -0.81 -0.48 2.17
C ASN A 131 -2.06 -1.34 1.97
N PHE A 132 -3.21 -0.80 2.34
CA PHE A 132 -4.49 -1.49 2.23
C PHE A 132 -5.36 -0.81 1.20
N PHE A 133 -5.91 -1.59 0.30
CA PHE A 133 -6.87 -1.15 -0.70
C PHE A 133 -8.09 -2.05 -0.62
N THR A 134 -9.25 -1.45 -0.39
CA THR A 134 -10.55 -2.12 -0.43
C THR A 134 -11.41 -1.43 -1.47
N ALA A 135 -11.96 -2.20 -2.40
CA ALA A 135 -12.98 -1.71 -3.33
C ALA A 135 -14.02 -2.79 -3.58
N ALA A 136 -15.29 -2.38 -3.56
CA ALA A 136 -16.43 -3.30 -3.56
C ALA A 136 -16.27 -4.39 -2.48
N SER A 137 -16.08 -5.65 -2.89
CA SER A 137 -15.86 -6.78 -1.99
C SER A 137 -14.41 -7.31 -2.01
N THR A 138 -13.47 -6.64 -2.66
CA THR A 138 -12.10 -7.11 -2.82
C THR A 138 -11.13 -6.26 -1.99
N ASN A 139 -10.26 -6.93 -1.25
CA ASN A 139 -9.20 -6.35 -0.47
C ASN A 139 -7.85 -6.75 -1.09
N ILE A 140 -6.93 -5.80 -1.21
CA ILE A 140 -5.54 -6.01 -1.60
C ILE A 140 -4.68 -5.38 -0.50
N VAL A 141 -3.88 -6.19 0.16
CA VAL A 141 -3.18 -5.79 1.39
C VAL A 141 -1.71 -6.15 1.26
N VAL A 142 -0.86 -5.18 1.58
CA VAL A 142 0.54 -5.38 1.96
C VAL A 142 0.70 -4.85 3.38
N LEU A 143 1.10 -5.71 4.32
CA LEU A 143 1.54 -5.35 5.66
C LEU A 143 2.91 -5.97 5.91
N ASP A 144 3.89 -5.15 6.26
CA ASP A 144 5.26 -5.62 6.42
C ASP A 144 6.10 -4.71 7.33
N LEU A 145 7.20 -5.27 7.80
CA LEU A 145 8.37 -4.54 8.25
C LEU A 145 9.39 -4.64 7.12
N ASN A 146 9.30 -3.78 6.11
CA ASN A 146 10.16 -3.84 4.93
C ASN A 146 11.63 -3.68 5.35
N PRO A 147 12.52 -4.60 4.97
CA PRO A 147 13.91 -4.52 5.38
C PRO A 147 14.60 -3.31 4.77
N LEU A 148 15.45 -2.64 5.55
CA LEU A 148 16.28 -1.58 5.02
C LEU A 148 17.35 -2.16 4.08
N HIS A 149 17.97 -3.26 4.49
CA HIS A 149 19.01 -3.97 3.74
C HIS A 149 18.53 -5.33 3.22
N ASP A 150 19.04 -5.77 2.08
CA ASP A 150 18.56 -6.98 1.40
C ASP A 150 18.69 -8.26 2.26
N VAL A 151 17.56 -8.85 2.63
CA VAL A 151 17.46 -10.05 3.47
C VAL A 151 17.70 -11.37 2.74
N ILE A 152 17.78 -11.37 1.41
CA ILE A 152 18.11 -12.56 0.61
C ILE A 152 19.63 -12.80 0.66
N HIS A 153 20.42 -11.72 0.57
CA HIS A 153 21.87 -11.80 0.52
C HIS A 153 22.57 -11.38 1.83
N HIS A 154 21.98 -10.50 2.65
CA HIS A 154 22.55 -10.06 3.94
C HIS A 154 21.91 -10.82 5.11
N ARG A 155 22.46 -12.01 5.40
CA ARG A 155 21.96 -12.88 6.48
C ARG A 155 22.03 -12.24 7.86
N ASP A 156 23.07 -11.45 8.14
CA ASP A 156 23.23 -10.81 9.46
C ASP A 156 22.09 -9.82 9.75
N TYR A 157 21.71 -9.01 8.76
CA TYR A 157 20.57 -8.09 8.88
C TYR A 157 19.24 -8.86 9.01
N LYS A 158 19.07 -9.92 8.21
CA LYS A 158 17.90 -10.79 8.29
C LYS A 158 17.75 -11.40 9.69
N ASP A 159 18.83 -11.96 10.23
CA ASP A 159 18.84 -12.63 11.52
C ASP A 159 18.62 -11.66 12.67
N LYS A 160 19.24 -10.46 12.59
CA LYS A 160 19.06 -9.37 13.57
C LYS A 160 17.59 -9.00 13.75
N TYR A 161 16.82 -8.90 12.67
CA TYR A 161 15.46 -8.35 12.73
C TYR A 161 14.32 -9.36 12.60
N TYR A 162 14.49 -10.45 11.84
CA TYR A 162 13.35 -11.30 11.45
C TYR A 162 13.35 -12.68 12.10
N LYS A 163 14.49 -13.17 12.61
CA LYS A 163 14.59 -14.49 13.22
C LYS A 163 13.58 -14.67 14.36
N SER A 164 13.44 -13.68 15.23
CA SER A 164 12.49 -13.69 16.35
C SER A 164 11.04 -13.39 15.93
N LEU A 165 10.83 -12.85 14.72
CA LEU A 165 9.51 -12.48 14.20
C LEU A 165 8.86 -13.56 13.32
N MET A 166 9.60 -14.63 12.96
CA MET A 166 9.03 -15.72 12.16
C MET A 166 7.74 -16.31 12.74
N PRO A 167 7.60 -16.57 14.06
CA PRO A 167 6.34 -17.04 14.63
C PRO A 167 5.16 -16.09 14.38
N LEU A 168 5.39 -14.78 14.43
CA LEU A 168 4.37 -13.76 14.14
C LEU A 168 3.95 -13.84 12.66
N GLY A 169 4.92 -13.91 11.75
CA GLY A 169 4.65 -14.08 10.32
C GLY A 169 3.80 -15.33 10.03
N LEU A 170 4.20 -16.48 10.58
CA LEU A 170 3.52 -17.76 10.38
C LEU A 170 2.10 -17.81 10.97
N LYS A 171 1.85 -17.08 12.06
CA LYS A 171 0.49 -16.95 12.61
C LYS A 171 -0.45 -16.36 11.56
N TYR A 172 -0.04 -15.27 10.90
CA TYR A 172 -0.90 -14.56 9.98
C TYR A 172 -0.93 -15.11 8.55
N THR A 173 0.06 -15.89 8.12
CA THR A 173 -0.03 -16.60 6.81
C THR A 173 -1.22 -17.56 6.72
N LYS A 174 -1.63 -18.13 7.85
CA LYS A 174 -2.79 -19.03 7.95
C LYS A 174 -4.12 -18.27 7.89
N LEU A 175 -4.16 -17.06 8.45
CA LEU A 175 -5.37 -16.24 8.53
C LEU A 175 -5.57 -15.37 7.27
N LEU A 176 -4.47 -14.91 6.68
CA LEU A 176 -4.41 -14.02 5.53
C LEU A 176 -3.55 -14.70 4.45
N PRO A 177 -4.16 -15.56 3.61
CA PRO A 177 -3.41 -16.37 2.66
C PRO A 177 -2.75 -15.52 1.57
N TRP A 178 -1.69 -16.07 0.98
CA TRP A 178 -0.91 -15.42 -0.06
C TRP A 178 -1.77 -14.91 -1.23
N GLY A 179 -1.53 -13.65 -1.65
CA GLY A 179 -2.34 -12.96 -2.65
C GLY A 179 -2.11 -13.39 -4.12
N GLY A 180 -1.36 -14.47 -4.35
CA GLY A 180 -0.94 -14.94 -5.66
C GLY A 180 0.16 -14.07 -6.28
N ARG A 181 0.31 -14.11 -7.60
CA ARG A 181 1.41 -13.40 -8.29
C ARG A 181 1.45 -11.90 -8.01
N LEU A 182 2.68 -11.38 -7.88
CA LEU A 182 2.98 -9.96 -7.73
C LEU A 182 4.14 -9.54 -8.65
N THR A 183 4.36 -8.23 -8.79
CA THR A 183 5.54 -7.66 -9.48
C THR A 183 6.82 -8.27 -8.90
N SER A 184 7.61 -8.98 -9.71
CA SER A 184 8.77 -9.74 -9.21
C SER A 184 9.78 -8.85 -8.48
N GLU A 185 10.04 -7.65 -9.01
CA GLU A 185 11.00 -6.70 -8.44
C GLU A 185 10.59 -6.19 -7.05
N SER A 186 9.29 -6.22 -6.70
CA SER A 186 8.81 -5.85 -5.36
C SER A 186 9.34 -6.78 -4.27
N ILE A 187 9.73 -8.02 -4.61
CA ILE A 187 10.26 -8.97 -3.63
C ILE A 187 11.57 -8.49 -2.99
N LYS A 188 12.33 -7.65 -3.72
CA LYS A 188 13.60 -7.03 -3.24
C LYS A 188 13.39 -6.13 -2.01
N PHE A 189 12.15 -5.79 -1.67
CA PHE A 189 11.79 -4.88 -0.58
C PHE A 189 10.87 -5.52 0.47
N PHE A 190 10.57 -6.81 0.34
CA PHE A 190 9.70 -7.52 1.28
C PHE A 190 10.49 -8.39 2.22
N SER A 191 10.04 -8.45 3.47
CA SER A 191 10.62 -9.31 4.49
C SER A 191 10.09 -10.74 4.42
N PRO A 192 10.75 -11.70 5.11
CA PRO A 192 10.23 -13.06 5.25
C PRO A 192 8.91 -13.16 6.01
N ILE A 193 8.46 -12.09 6.69
CA ILE A 193 7.19 -12.03 7.44
C ILE A 193 6.10 -11.23 6.72
N VAL A 194 6.33 -10.78 5.47
CA VAL A 194 5.34 -9.98 4.73
C VAL A 194 3.98 -10.68 4.66
N ILE A 195 2.92 -9.88 4.81
CA ILE A 195 1.55 -10.24 4.50
C ILE A 195 1.19 -9.57 3.19
N TRP A 196 1.39 -10.29 2.09
CA TRP A 196 0.78 -9.97 0.81
C TRP A 196 -0.45 -10.87 0.63
N THR A 197 -1.64 -10.27 0.67
CA THR A 197 -2.90 -11.02 0.59
C THR A 197 -3.93 -10.31 -0.27
N LYS A 198 -4.79 -11.11 -0.89
CA LYS A 198 -6.04 -10.66 -1.49
C LYS A 198 -7.17 -11.49 -0.90
N PHE A 199 -8.24 -10.86 -0.46
CA PHE A 199 -9.38 -11.57 0.10
C PHE A 199 -10.71 -10.85 -0.14
N THR A 200 -11.79 -11.62 -0.10
CA THR A 200 -13.15 -11.09 -0.14
C THR A 200 -13.55 -10.50 1.21
N SER A 201 -14.16 -9.32 1.22
CA SER A 201 -14.58 -8.61 2.43
C SER A 201 -15.51 -9.48 3.29
N SER A 202 -15.13 -9.64 4.55
CA SER A 202 -15.89 -10.31 5.60
C SER A 202 -15.38 -9.81 6.95
N GLN A 203 -16.25 -9.79 7.96
CA GLN A 203 -15.91 -9.28 9.29
C GLN A 203 -14.65 -9.98 9.85
N ASP A 204 -14.62 -11.31 9.80
CA ASP A 204 -13.48 -12.12 10.26
C ASP A 204 -12.15 -11.73 9.59
N LYS A 205 -12.16 -11.42 8.29
CA LYS A 205 -10.93 -11.00 7.58
C LYS A 205 -10.50 -9.59 7.95
N HIS A 206 -11.45 -8.68 8.15
CA HIS A 206 -11.15 -7.32 8.62
C HIS A 206 -10.62 -7.32 10.07
N ASP A 207 -11.14 -8.19 10.93
CA ASP A 207 -10.67 -8.36 12.30
C ASP A 207 -9.28 -9.03 12.35
N ALA A 208 -9.04 -10.02 11.49
CA ALA A 208 -7.72 -10.62 11.31
C ALA A 208 -6.69 -9.59 10.81
N LEU A 209 -7.07 -8.74 9.83
CA LEU A 209 -6.22 -7.67 9.33
C LEU A 209 -5.91 -6.62 10.41
N TYR A 210 -6.89 -6.20 11.19
CA TYR A 210 -6.70 -5.25 12.28
C TYR A 210 -5.78 -5.82 13.37
N SER A 211 -5.99 -7.09 13.74
CA SER A 211 -5.12 -7.79 14.69
C SER A 211 -3.69 -7.91 14.16
N ALA A 212 -3.52 -8.26 12.87
CA ALA A 212 -2.22 -8.33 12.22
C ALA A 212 -1.49 -6.99 12.28
N PHE A 213 -2.17 -5.91 11.91
CA PHE A 213 -1.60 -4.57 11.97
C PHE A 213 -1.13 -4.22 13.38
N MET A 214 -1.96 -4.45 14.40
CA MET A 214 -1.59 -4.13 15.78
C MET A 214 -0.36 -4.91 16.25
N GLU A 215 -0.29 -6.21 15.98
CA GLU A 215 0.83 -7.06 16.40
C GLU A 215 2.11 -6.75 15.62
N TYR A 216 2.02 -6.50 14.32
CA TYR A 216 3.17 -6.06 13.49
C TYR A 216 3.68 -4.70 13.95
N TYR A 217 2.79 -3.75 14.22
CA TYR A 217 3.18 -2.41 14.65
C TYR A 217 3.85 -2.43 16.03
N LYS A 218 3.30 -3.20 16.98
CA LYS A 218 3.93 -3.42 18.30
C LYS A 218 5.28 -4.11 18.18
N ALA A 219 5.41 -5.09 17.29
CA ALA A 219 6.70 -5.73 17.03
C ALA A 219 7.72 -4.71 16.48
N TRP A 220 7.31 -3.85 15.55
CA TRP A 220 8.17 -2.78 15.02
C TRP A 220 8.58 -1.77 16.11
N LEU A 221 7.64 -1.32 16.97
CA LEU A 221 7.96 -0.44 18.10
C LEU A 221 8.97 -1.07 19.05
N LYS A 222 8.85 -2.37 19.33
CA LYS A 222 9.83 -3.10 20.14
C LYS A 222 11.23 -3.10 19.50
N LEU A 223 11.33 -3.27 18.18
CA LEU A 223 12.60 -3.14 17.48
C LEU A 223 13.16 -1.72 17.59
N MET A 224 12.29 -0.71 17.54
CA MET A 224 12.67 0.70 17.67
C MET A 224 13.18 1.05 19.08
N ASP A 225 12.54 0.50 20.13
CA ASP A 225 13.00 0.65 21.51
C ASP A 225 14.41 0.09 21.69
N GLN A 226 14.66 -1.09 21.11
CA GLN A 226 15.92 -1.83 21.18
C GLN A 226 17.00 -1.30 20.24
N ALA A 227 16.65 -0.40 19.30
CA ALA A 227 17.59 0.11 18.31
C ALA A 227 18.68 0.97 18.99
N VAL A 228 19.92 0.58 18.75
CA VAL A 228 21.11 1.34 19.13
C VAL A 228 21.41 2.32 18.00
N GLU A 229 21.79 3.55 18.37
CA GLU A 229 22.20 4.59 17.44
C GLU A 229 23.54 4.22 16.81
N GLU A 230 23.60 4.22 15.47
CA GLU A 230 24.84 4.06 14.73
C GLU A 230 25.66 5.35 14.80
N THR A 231 26.97 5.20 15.00
CA THR A 231 27.92 6.32 15.09
C THR A 231 28.97 6.30 13.98
N ASP A 232 29.15 5.15 13.31
CA ASP A 232 29.98 5.05 12.13
C ASP A 232 29.30 5.76 10.94
N VAL A 233 29.90 6.87 10.52
CA VAL A 233 29.44 7.69 9.39
C VAL A 233 29.26 6.86 8.12
N SER A 234 30.13 5.88 7.86
CA SER A 234 30.03 5.05 6.67
C SER A 234 28.78 4.17 6.69
N GLN A 235 28.46 3.60 7.85
CA GLN A 235 27.28 2.78 8.04
C GLN A 235 25.99 3.62 8.02
N ILE A 236 25.99 4.83 8.59
CA ILE A 236 24.88 5.79 8.50
C ILE A 236 24.63 6.15 7.02
N MET A 237 25.68 6.40 6.24
CA MET A 237 25.56 6.67 4.80
C MET A 237 24.97 5.47 4.06
N CYS A 238 25.38 4.23 4.39
CA CYS A 238 24.78 3.02 3.81
C CYS A 238 23.29 2.90 4.16
N ASN A 239 22.90 3.18 5.40
CA ASN A 239 21.49 3.17 5.82
C ASN A 239 20.67 4.25 5.10
N CYS A 240 21.24 5.44 4.96
CA CYS A 240 20.64 6.57 4.23
C CYS A 240 20.39 6.21 2.76
N GLU A 241 21.40 5.67 2.09
CA GLU A 241 21.34 5.22 0.70
C GLU A 241 20.32 4.10 0.49
N ALA A 242 20.25 3.14 1.41
CA ALA A 242 19.28 2.06 1.37
C ALA A 242 17.83 2.57 1.51
N GLN A 243 17.60 3.51 2.43
CA GLN A 243 16.30 4.15 2.59
C GLN A 243 15.95 4.97 1.34
N HIS A 244 16.89 5.74 0.81
CA HIS A 244 16.72 6.53 -0.40
C HIS A 244 16.33 5.65 -1.59
N ARG A 245 17.06 4.54 -1.83
CA ARG A 245 16.73 3.54 -2.86
C ARG A 245 15.31 2.99 -2.72
N TYR A 246 14.88 2.68 -1.51
CA TYR A 246 13.50 2.22 -1.25
C TYR A 246 12.47 3.29 -1.62
N LEU A 247 12.67 4.54 -1.19
CA LEU A 247 11.75 5.64 -1.49
C LEU A 247 11.69 5.92 -3.00
N THR A 248 12.84 5.95 -3.67
CA THR A 248 12.94 6.13 -5.13
C THR A 248 12.19 5.04 -5.88
N TRP A 249 12.32 3.77 -5.45
CA TRP A 249 11.56 2.66 -6.03
C TRP A 249 10.06 2.87 -5.91
N ARG A 250 9.59 3.17 -4.68
CA ARG A 250 8.16 3.32 -4.40
C ARG A 250 7.57 4.51 -5.14
N ALA A 251 8.21 5.67 -5.11
CA ALA A 251 7.72 6.87 -5.81
C ALA A 251 7.66 6.73 -7.34
N GLU A 252 8.38 5.78 -7.92
CA GLU A 252 8.33 5.51 -9.35
C GLU A 252 7.32 4.39 -9.69
N LYS A 253 7.29 3.30 -8.90
CA LYS A 253 6.62 2.04 -9.28
C LYS A 253 5.45 1.62 -8.39
N ASP A 254 5.08 2.40 -7.37
CA ASP A 254 3.98 2.05 -6.46
C ASP A 254 2.64 1.90 -7.22
N PRO A 255 1.86 0.84 -6.91
CA PRO A 255 0.62 0.57 -7.62
C PRO A 255 -0.47 1.62 -7.43
N GLY A 256 -0.42 2.42 -6.35
CA GLY A 256 -1.42 3.41 -5.98
C GLY A 256 -1.43 4.68 -6.85
N HIS A 257 -0.38 4.94 -7.63
CA HIS A 257 -0.24 6.17 -8.42
C HIS A 257 -1.44 6.44 -9.33
N GLY A 258 -1.93 5.40 -10.01
CA GLY A 258 -3.07 5.53 -10.94
C GLY A 258 -4.38 5.88 -10.24
N VAL A 259 -4.55 5.53 -8.97
CA VAL A 259 -5.72 5.93 -8.18
C VAL A 259 -5.60 7.41 -7.81
N LEU A 260 -4.44 7.84 -7.31
CA LEU A 260 -4.20 9.24 -6.96
C LEU A 260 -4.38 10.18 -8.15
N LYS A 261 -3.76 9.87 -9.30
CA LYS A 261 -3.90 10.67 -10.53
C LYS A 261 -5.37 10.86 -10.95
N LYS A 262 -6.20 9.83 -10.80
CA LYS A 262 -7.64 9.89 -11.11
C LYS A 262 -8.43 10.74 -10.10
N LEU A 263 -8.03 10.75 -8.83
CA LEU A 263 -8.72 11.50 -7.79
C LEU A 263 -8.34 12.97 -7.79
N ILE A 264 -7.05 13.29 -7.94
CA ILE A 264 -6.51 14.62 -7.63
C ILE A 264 -5.72 15.24 -8.79
N GLY A 265 -5.66 14.56 -9.93
CA GLY A 265 -4.94 15.03 -11.12
C GLY A 265 -3.43 14.74 -11.05
N GLU A 266 -2.77 14.84 -12.20
CA GLU A 266 -1.35 14.48 -12.38
C GLU A 266 -0.41 15.31 -11.49
N THR A 267 -0.56 16.63 -11.49
CA THR A 267 0.34 17.54 -10.78
C THR A 267 0.29 17.35 -9.26
N LEU A 268 -0.92 17.28 -8.68
CA LEU A 268 -1.07 17.09 -7.24
C LEU A 268 -0.70 15.67 -6.82
N ALA A 269 -0.98 14.65 -7.64
CA ALA A 269 -0.52 13.29 -7.37
C ALA A 269 1.00 13.21 -7.34
N ALA A 270 1.70 13.86 -8.28
CA ALA A 270 3.17 13.90 -8.30
C ALA A 270 3.75 14.63 -7.07
N ASP A 271 3.17 15.77 -6.68
CA ASP A 271 3.57 16.49 -5.46
C ASP A 271 3.35 15.64 -4.20
N LEU A 272 2.17 15.02 -4.05
CA LEU A 272 1.84 14.17 -2.91
C LEU A 272 2.75 12.95 -2.82
N LEU A 273 3.06 12.32 -3.95
CA LEU A 273 3.95 11.15 -4.00
C LEU A 273 5.37 11.52 -3.57
N GLY A 274 5.96 12.51 -4.23
CA GLY A 274 7.38 12.84 -4.01
C GLY A 274 7.66 13.61 -2.71
N ASN A 275 6.73 14.45 -2.27
CA ASN A 275 6.98 15.37 -1.15
C ASN A 275 6.29 14.94 0.15
N PHE A 276 5.32 14.02 0.12
CA PHE A 276 4.64 13.49 1.32
C PHE A 276 4.80 11.98 1.49
N LEU A 277 4.24 11.15 0.60
CA LEU A 277 4.21 9.68 0.78
C LEU A 277 5.61 9.07 0.82
N PHE A 278 6.50 9.58 -0.04
CA PHE A 278 7.89 9.17 -0.14
C PHE A 278 8.85 10.35 0.09
N ASN A 279 8.48 11.26 1.00
CA ASN A 279 9.37 12.33 1.45
C ASN A 279 10.73 11.74 1.90
N GLY A 280 11.83 12.34 1.43
CA GLY A 280 13.20 11.85 1.59
C GLY A 280 13.92 11.62 0.26
N ILE A 281 13.22 11.54 -0.87
CA ILE A 281 13.84 11.32 -2.21
C ILE A 281 14.75 12.48 -2.63
N LYS A 282 14.48 13.70 -2.15
CA LYS A 282 15.31 14.86 -2.50
C LYS A 282 16.38 15.13 -1.45
N GLU A 283 16.15 14.67 -0.22
CA GLU A 283 16.92 15.02 0.97
C GLU A 283 17.95 13.95 1.34
N LEU A 284 17.64 12.67 1.14
CA LEU A 284 18.50 11.55 1.56
C LEU A 284 19.56 11.18 0.51
N GLY A 285 19.38 11.56 -0.75
CA GLY A 285 20.31 11.22 -1.81
C GLY A 285 20.05 11.97 -3.12
N SER A 286 20.95 11.79 -4.08
CA SER A 286 20.90 12.45 -5.39
C SER A 286 20.80 11.47 -6.57
N LYS A 287 20.94 10.17 -6.33
CA LYS A 287 20.83 9.13 -7.36
C LYS A 287 19.38 9.05 -7.88
N LYS A 288 19.23 9.10 -9.20
CA LYS A 288 17.92 8.95 -9.86
C LYS A 288 17.52 7.48 -9.94
N PHE A 289 16.26 7.21 -10.28
CA PHE A 289 15.70 5.85 -10.40
C PHE A 289 16.59 4.90 -11.24
N LEU A 290 17.02 5.32 -12.44
CA LEU A 290 17.87 4.48 -13.32
C LEU A 290 19.28 4.22 -12.77
N ALA A 291 19.77 5.00 -11.81
CA ALA A 291 21.04 4.72 -11.15
C ALA A 291 20.92 3.53 -10.17
N TYR A 292 19.73 3.29 -9.62
CA TYR A 292 19.45 2.13 -8.76
C TYR A 292 18.90 0.92 -9.52
N PHE A 293 18.12 1.19 -10.57
CA PHE A 293 17.38 0.19 -11.33
C PHE A 293 17.65 0.33 -12.83
N PRO A 294 18.90 0.12 -13.28
CA PRO A 294 19.28 0.30 -14.68
C PRO A 294 18.53 -0.65 -15.62
N GLU A 295 17.98 -1.76 -15.12
CA GLU A 295 17.15 -2.68 -15.88
C GLU A 295 15.86 -2.05 -16.45
N TYR A 296 15.47 -0.86 -15.95
CA TYR A 296 14.34 -0.07 -16.47
C TYR A 296 14.74 0.98 -17.52
N CYS A 297 16.00 1.07 -17.91
CA CYS A 297 16.44 2.05 -18.91
C CYS A 297 15.89 1.67 -20.31
N CYS A 298 15.16 2.59 -20.94
CA CYS A 298 14.79 2.50 -22.35
C CYS A 298 15.96 2.89 -23.25
N GLU A 299 15.89 2.57 -24.55
CA GLU A 299 16.93 2.92 -25.54
C GLU A 299 17.16 4.44 -25.65
N ASP A 300 16.13 5.25 -25.38
CA ASP A 300 16.17 6.71 -25.37
C ASP A 300 16.66 7.32 -24.05
N GLY A 301 17.06 6.48 -23.08
CA GLY A 301 17.51 6.90 -21.76
C GLY A 301 16.40 7.26 -20.77
N THR A 302 15.13 7.07 -21.14
CA THR A 302 13.97 7.29 -20.25
C THR A 302 13.71 6.07 -19.35
N VAL A 303 12.85 6.26 -18.34
CA VAL A 303 12.40 5.16 -17.48
C VAL A 303 11.28 4.39 -18.19
N ASN A 304 11.43 3.08 -18.31
CA ASN A 304 10.40 2.21 -18.86
C ASN A 304 9.10 2.31 -18.04
N GLU A 305 8.00 2.64 -18.70
CA GLU A 305 6.68 2.84 -18.07
C GLU A 305 6.10 1.56 -17.46
N LYS A 306 6.58 0.37 -17.87
CA LYS A 306 6.15 -0.88 -17.26
C LYS A 306 6.45 -0.86 -15.77
N ARG A 307 5.52 -1.40 -14.99
CA ARG A 307 5.74 -1.59 -13.55
C ARG A 307 6.82 -2.63 -13.28
N SER A 308 6.89 -3.65 -14.13
CA SER A 308 7.80 -4.77 -14.01
C SER A 308 8.42 -5.08 -15.36
N ILE A 309 9.73 -5.26 -15.38
CA ILE A 309 10.50 -5.72 -16.53
C ILE A 309 10.47 -7.25 -16.60
N ILE A 310 10.53 -7.92 -15.44
CA ILE A 310 10.49 -9.38 -15.34
C ILE A 310 9.06 -9.92 -15.55
N GLY A 311 8.04 -9.19 -15.08
CA GLY A 311 6.65 -9.61 -15.04
C GLY A 311 6.19 -9.97 -13.63
N LYS A 312 5.03 -10.63 -13.54
CA LYS A 312 4.50 -11.09 -12.26
C LYS A 312 4.87 -12.55 -12.00
N SER A 313 5.53 -12.83 -10.89
CA SER A 313 5.92 -14.17 -10.43
C SER A 313 5.38 -14.45 -9.02
N PHE A 314 5.85 -15.54 -8.40
CA PHE A 314 5.54 -15.98 -7.04
C PHE A 314 4.04 -16.25 -6.82
N GLU A 315 3.50 -17.24 -7.54
CA GLU A 315 2.13 -17.76 -7.32
C GLU A 315 1.93 -18.24 -5.87
N HIS A 316 2.99 -18.76 -5.26
CA HIS A 316 3.04 -19.16 -3.86
C HIS A 316 4.02 -18.26 -3.09
N ARG A 317 3.86 -18.22 -1.75
CA ARG A 317 4.74 -17.48 -0.85
C ARG A 317 6.20 -17.92 -1.07
N PRO A 318 7.14 -17.01 -1.40
CA PRO A 318 8.50 -17.36 -1.75
C PRO A 318 9.45 -17.49 -0.54
N TRP A 319 8.91 -17.61 0.67
CA TRP A 319 9.67 -17.91 1.88
C TRP A 319 9.13 -19.16 2.56
N ASP A 320 10.04 -20.02 3.02
CA ASP A 320 9.70 -21.21 3.80
C ASP A 320 9.30 -20.87 5.25
N SER A 321 9.01 -21.89 6.05
CA SER A 321 8.61 -21.70 7.46
C SER A 321 9.71 -21.13 8.36
N ARG A 322 10.98 -21.16 7.93
CA ARG A 322 12.12 -20.57 8.63
C ARG A 322 12.46 -19.18 8.11
N GLY A 323 11.75 -18.70 7.08
CA GLY A 323 12.00 -17.43 6.43
C GLY A 323 13.13 -17.50 5.40
N GLU A 324 13.54 -18.69 4.98
CA GLU A 324 14.48 -18.86 3.87
C GLU A 324 13.78 -18.60 2.55
N PHE A 325 14.45 -17.84 1.67
CA PHE A 325 13.91 -17.56 0.35
C PHE A 325 14.00 -18.82 -0.52
N VAL A 326 12.87 -19.23 -1.07
CA VAL A 326 12.71 -20.43 -1.92
C VAL A 326 12.04 -20.09 -3.25
N GLY A 327 11.89 -18.80 -3.56
CA GLY A 327 11.31 -18.34 -4.81
C GLY A 327 12.19 -18.68 -6.01
N ILE A 328 11.57 -19.17 -7.08
CA ILE A 328 12.21 -19.28 -8.40
C ILE A 328 11.89 -18.00 -9.16
N ILE A 329 12.93 -17.26 -9.54
CA ILE A 329 12.83 -16.01 -10.30
C ILE A 329 12.57 -16.31 -11.77
#